data_AF-A0A7K2ZLC8-F1
#
_entry.id   AF-A0A7K2ZLC8-F1
#
_cell.length_a   1.000
_cell.length_b   1.000
_cell.length_c   1.000
_cell.angle_alpha   90.00
_cell.angle_beta   90.00
_cell.angle_gamma   90.00
#
_symmetry.space_group_name_H-M   'P 1'
#
loop_
_entity.id
_entity.type
_entity.pdbx_description
1 polymer ?
#
loop_
_entity_poly.entity_id
_entity_poly.type
_entity_poly.pdbx_seq_one_letter_code
_entity_poly.pdbx_strand_id
1 'polypeptide(L)'
;GAGRPVLVLGAGPRGALSVDLADEGPHLLIEGPAGSGRTELLRAIAASLASSARPDRLGILLVDGAGGKPEEHGSSAPGLLPCTELPHVSTHLVASDPVRMREFAQALGGELKRRAELLGPLDFAAWHARHAEAAQQEESRRVVGQRPP
;
A
#
# COMPACT_ATOMS: atom_id res chain seq x y z
N GLY A 1 -12.92 6.23 8.82
CA GLY A 1 -13.29 7.11 7.69
C GLY A 1 -12.69 6.53 6.44
N ALA A 2 -13.47 6.41 5.36
CA ALA A 2 -12.99 5.79 4.13
C ALA A 2 -11.73 6.51 3.60
N GLY A 3 -10.62 5.78 3.46
CA GLY A 3 -9.42 6.27 2.77
C GLY A 3 -8.24 6.72 3.62
N ARG A 4 -8.27 6.61 4.96
CA ARG A 4 -7.07 6.88 5.77
C ARG A 4 -6.16 5.64 5.84
N PRO A 5 -4.87 5.73 5.47
CA PRO A 5 -3.93 4.61 5.47
C PRO A 5 -3.43 4.31 6.89
N VAL A 6 -4.33 3.85 7.76
CA VAL A 6 -3.99 3.43 9.12
C VAL A 6 -3.39 2.03 9.10
N LEU A 7 -2.16 1.92 9.59
CA LEU A 7 -1.41 0.68 9.79
C LEU A 7 -1.55 0.19 11.22
N VAL A 8 -1.70 -1.10 11.42
CA VAL A 8 -1.46 -1.76 12.71
C VAL A 8 -0.09 -2.41 12.66
N LEU A 9 0.85 -1.89 13.46
CA LEU A 9 2.24 -2.37 13.51
C LEU A 9 2.43 -3.54 14.49
N GLY A 10 1.53 -3.69 15.45
CA GLY A 10 1.60 -4.74 16.46
C GLY A 10 0.72 -4.42 17.68
N ALA A 11 1.05 -5.04 18.81
CA ALA A 11 0.40 -4.79 20.09
C ALA A 11 1.42 -4.32 21.12
N GLY A 12 1.04 -3.33 21.92
CA GLY A 12 1.78 -2.85 23.08
C GLY A 12 0.97 -2.99 24.37
N PRO A 13 1.53 -2.56 25.52
CA PRO A 13 0.87 -2.65 26.82
C PRO A 13 -0.49 -1.93 26.93
N ARG A 14 -0.81 -1.06 25.96
CA ARG A 14 -2.03 -0.25 25.90
C ARG A 14 -2.96 -0.64 24.75
N GLY A 15 -2.76 -1.81 24.14
CA GLY A 15 -3.53 -2.28 22.99
C GLY A 15 -2.76 -2.17 21.68
N ALA A 16 -3.48 -2.10 20.56
CA ALA A 16 -2.87 -2.05 19.22
C ALA A 16 -1.98 -0.81 19.06
N LEU A 17 -0.78 -1.01 18.51
CA LEU A 17 0.10 0.06 18.05
C LEU A 17 -0.24 0.37 16.59
N SER A 18 -0.73 1.58 16.34
CA SER A 18 -1.16 2.01 15.02
C SER A 18 -0.48 3.29 14.58
N VAL A 19 -0.32 3.44 13.27
CA VAL A 19 0.26 4.62 12.61
C VAL A 19 -0.69 5.07 11.50
N ASP A 20 -1.01 6.35 11.45
CA ASP A 20 -1.74 6.94 10.32
C ASP A 20 -0.75 7.61 9.36
N LEU A 21 -0.53 7.01 8.18
CA LEU A 21 0.43 7.57 7.22
C LEU A 21 -0.05 8.88 6.59
N ALA A 22 -1.34 9.24 6.70
CA ALA A 22 -1.78 10.57 6.27
C ALA A 22 -1.27 11.66 7.23
N ASP A 23 -1.12 11.34 8.51
CA ASP A 23 -0.69 12.29 9.54
C ASP A 23 0.84 12.29 9.71
N GLU A 24 1.46 11.10 9.71
CA GLU A 24 2.91 10.92 9.88
C GLU A 24 3.72 11.16 8.59
N GLY A 25 3.04 11.15 7.44
CA GLY A 25 3.65 11.25 6.12
C GLY A 25 3.72 9.91 5.38
N PRO A 26 3.88 9.94 4.05
CA PRO A 26 3.64 8.79 3.18
C PRO A 26 4.78 7.75 3.18
N HIS A 27 5.81 7.94 4.01
CA HIS A 27 7.04 7.16 3.98
C HIS A 27 7.35 6.57 5.35
N LEU A 28 7.64 5.27 5.36
CA LEU A 28 8.05 4.52 6.54
C LEU A 28 9.45 3.95 6.30
N LEU A 29 10.34 4.12 7.28
CA LEU A 29 11.66 3.50 7.31
C LEU A 29 11.71 2.45 8.44
N ILE A 30 12.12 1.23 8.09
CA ILE A 30 12.24 0.11 9.04
C ILE A 30 13.69 -0.38 9.03
N GLU A 31 14.36 -0.25 10.16
CA GLU A 31 15.74 -0.67 10.35
C GLU A 31 15.87 -1.75 11.42
N GLY A 32 16.94 -2.54 11.34
CA GLY A 32 17.21 -3.63 12.26
C GLY A 32 18.18 -4.67 11.70
N PRO A 33 18.92 -5.38 12.56
CA PRO A 33 19.86 -6.42 12.14
C PRO A 33 19.14 -7.63 11.51
N ALA A 34 19.90 -8.56 10.94
CA ALA A 34 19.34 -9.84 10.48
C ALA A 34 18.60 -10.55 11.64
N GLY A 35 17.44 -11.15 11.33
CA GLY A 35 16.61 -11.83 12.33
C GLY A 35 15.75 -10.92 13.24
N SER A 36 15.83 -9.59 13.09
CA SER A 36 15.02 -8.64 13.90
C SER A 36 13.52 -8.63 13.58
N GLY A 37 13.07 -9.35 12.56
CA GLY A 37 11.66 -9.41 12.17
C GLY A 37 11.21 -8.36 11.15
N ARG A 38 12.11 -7.60 10.51
CA ARG A 38 11.75 -6.59 9.49
C ARG A 38 10.82 -7.12 8.39
N THR A 39 11.12 -8.30 7.84
CA THR A 39 10.29 -8.93 6.81
C THR A 39 8.91 -9.26 7.35
N GLU A 40 8.82 -9.73 8.59
CA GLU A 40 7.53 -10.05 9.21
C GLU A 40 6.71 -8.80 9.49
N LEU A 41 7.35 -7.70 9.92
CA LEU A 41 6.69 -6.41 10.06
C LEU A 41 6.16 -5.89 8.71
N LEU A 42 6.94 -6.03 7.62
CA LEU A 42 6.48 -5.66 6.28
C LEU A 42 5.27 -6.49 5.82
N ARG A 43 5.25 -7.79 6.12
CA ARG A 43 4.10 -8.66 5.84
C ARG A 43 2.87 -8.24 6.66
N ALA A 44 3.05 -7.94 7.95
CA ALA A 44 1.98 -7.43 8.81
C ALA A 44 1.42 -6.09 8.30
N ILE A 45 2.28 -5.18 7.83
CA ILE A 45 1.87 -3.91 7.20
C ILE A 45 1.05 -4.18 5.93
N ALA A 46 1.50 -5.07 5.04
CA ALA A 46 0.77 -5.41 3.82
C ALA A 46 -0.62 -6.00 4.14
N ALA A 47 -0.70 -6.91 5.11
CA ALA A 47 -1.96 -7.49 5.56
C ALA A 47 -2.88 -6.42 6.21
N SER A 48 -2.33 -5.54 7.05
CA SER A 48 -3.08 -4.44 7.67
C SER A 48 -3.67 -3.51 6.61
N LEU A 49 -2.89 -3.12 5.60
CA LEU A 49 -3.35 -2.28 4.49
C LEU A 49 -4.43 -2.98 3.65
N ALA A 50 -4.20 -4.25 3.31
CA ALA A 50 -5.16 -5.05 2.54
C ALA A 50 -6.49 -5.23 3.30
N SER A 51 -6.44 -5.30 4.63
CA SER A 51 -7.64 -5.41 5.47
C SER A 51 -8.43 -4.10 5.60
N SER A 52 -7.79 -2.95 5.39
CA SER A 52 -8.38 -1.62 5.64
C SER A 52 -8.91 -0.92 4.38
N ALA A 53 -8.54 -1.38 3.19
CA ALA A 53 -8.99 -0.83 1.92
C ALA A 53 -9.36 -1.93 0.93
N ARG A 54 -10.24 -1.64 -0.03
CA ARG A 54 -10.57 -2.57 -1.13
C ARG A 54 -9.47 -2.54 -2.21
N PRO A 55 -9.26 -3.62 -2.99
CA PRO A 55 -8.21 -3.67 -4.02
C PRO A 55 -8.43 -2.65 -5.17
N ASP A 56 -9.67 -2.19 -5.41
CA ASP A 56 -9.94 -1.09 -6.35
C ASP A 56 -9.57 0.31 -5.80
N ARG A 57 -9.23 0.40 -4.51
CA ARG A 57 -8.88 1.65 -3.81
C ARG A 57 -7.44 1.68 -3.29
N LEU A 58 -6.77 0.54 -3.27
CA LEU A 58 -5.40 0.37 -2.81
C LEU A 58 -4.69 -0.68 -3.68
N GLY A 59 -3.57 -0.27 -4.30
CA GLY A 59 -2.63 -1.18 -4.93
C GLY A 59 -1.36 -1.32 -4.10
N ILE A 60 -0.81 -2.53 -4.02
CA ILE A 60 0.45 -2.85 -3.37
C ILE A 60 1.41 -3.38 -4.42
N LEU A 61 2.63 -2.85 -4.43
CA LEU A 61 3.75 -3.38 -5.21
C LEU A 61 4.84 -3.80 -4.24
N LEU A 62 5.34 -5.01 -4.41
CA LEU A 62 6.35 -5.60 -3.54
C LEU A 62 7.70 -5.57 -4.24
N VAL A 63 8.74 -5.13 -3.52
CA VAL A 63 10.13 -5.24 -3.96
C VAL A 63 10.89 -5.98 -2.88
N ASP A 64 11.24 -7.23 -3.15
CA ASP A 64 12.14 -7.98 -2.28
C ASP A 64 13.58 -7.50 -2.51
N GLY A 65 14.31 -7.33 -1.40
CA GLY A 65 15.76 -7.27 -1.46
C GLY A 65 16.28 -8.57 -2.07
N ALA A 66 17.41 -8.51 -2.75
CA ALA A 66 18.15 -9.72 -3.07
C ALA A 66 18.52 -10.36 -1.73
N GLY A 67 17.70 -11.30 -1.24
CA GLY A 67 18.05 -12.10 -0.08
C GLY A 67 19.47 -12.61 -0.30
N GLY A 68 20.32 -12.55 0.72
CA GLY A 68 21.70 -13.04 0.62
C GLY A 68 21.72 -14.40 -0.07
N LYS A 69 22.79 -14.68 -0.83
CA LYS A 69 22.87 -15.87 -1.68
C LYS A 69 22.31 -17.09 -0.93
N PRO A 70 21.48 -17.93 -1.58
CA PRO A 70 20.91 -19.13 -0.95
C PRO A 70 21.97 -19.98 -0.23
N GLU A 71 23.21 -19.93 -0.71
CA GLU A 71 24.35 -20.68 -0.21
C GLU A 71 24.99 -20.11 1.06
N GLU A 72 24.75 -18.86 1.43
CA GLU A 72 25.51 -18.21 2.51
C GLU A 72 24.85 -18.38 3.89
N HIS A 73 23.54 -18.66 4.00
CA HIS A 73 22.86 -18.67 5.31
C HIS A 73 21.67 -19.63 5.47
N GLY A 74 21.54 -20.73 4.71
CA GLY A 74 20.56 -21.81 5.00
C GLY A 74 19.09 -21.39 5.24
N SER A 75 18.73 -20.15 4.88
CA SER A 75 17.50 -19.48 5.25
C SER A 75 16.77 -19.12 3.98
N SER A 76 16.00 -20.08 3.47
CA SER A 76 15.04 -19.91 2.39
C SER A 76 13.76 -19.23 2.89
N ALA A 77 13.87 -18.23 3.78
CA ALA A 77 12.69 -17.48 4.21
C ALA A 77 12.10 -16.78 2.98
N PRO A 78 10.80 -16.92 2.69
CA PRO A 78 10.23 -16.56 1.38
C PRO A 78 10.11 -15.05 1.13
N GLY A 79 10.82 -14.19 1.88
CA GLY A 79 10.77 -12.74 1.69
C GLY A 79 9.35 -12.20 1.78
N LEU A 80 8.95 -11.38 0.81
CA LEU A 80 7.58 -10.87 0.68
C LEU A 80 6.68 -11.77 -0.18
N LEU A 81 7.18 -12.90 -0.70
CA LEU A 81 6.42 -13.80 -1.57
C LEU A 81 5.05 -14.22 -1.00
N PRO A 82 4.86 -14.51 0.30
CA PRO A 82 3.52 -14.85 0.82
C PRO A 82 2.47 -13.73 0.64
N CYS A 83 2.90 -12.47 0.52
CA CYS A 83 2.00 -11.36 0.30
C CYS A 83 1.42 -11.33 -1.12
N THR A 84 1.94 -12.10 -2.09
CA THR A 84 1.39 -12.14 -3.46
C THR A 84 -0.01 -12.74 -3.53
N GLU A 85 -0.44 -13.44 -2.49
CA GLU A 85 -1.80 -13.96 -2.36
C GLU A 85 -2.84 -12.86 -2.04
N LEU A 86 -2.40 -11.66 -1.67
CA LEU A 86 -3.30 -10.54 -1.41
C LEU A 86 -3.85 -9.98 -2.73
N PRO A 87 -5.17 -9.77 -2.87
CA PRO A 87 -5.78 -9.26 -4.11
C PRO A 87 -5.35 -7.82 -4.47
N HIS A 88 -4.72 -7.11 -3.52
CA HIS A 88 -4.16 -5.77 -3.71
C HIS A 88 -2.79 -5.78 -4.36
N VAL A 89 -2.09 -6.92 -4.34
CA VAL A 89 -0.73 -7.02 -4.86
C VAL A 89 -0.79 -7.25 -6.37
N SER A 90 -0.33 -6.25 -7.13
CA SER A 90 -0.32 -6.30 -8.60
C SER A 90 1.03 -6.69 -9.19
N THR A 91 2.11 -6.59 -8.42
CA THR A 91 3.47 -6.81 -8.89
C THR A 91 4.40 -7.19 -7.74
N HIS A 92 5.28 -8.17 -8.00
CA HIS A 92 6.39 -8.55 -7.14
C HIS A 92 7.69 -8.49 -7.94
N LEU A 93 8.69 -7.79 -7.41
CA LEU A 93 10.00 -7.59 -8.03
C LEU A 93 11.08 -8.05 -7.07
N VAL A 94 12.23 -8.44 -7.63
CA VAL A 94 13.45 -8.69 -6.87
C VAL A 94 14.48 -7.64 -7.26
N ALA A 95 15.08 -6.97 -6.28
CA ALA A 95 15.99 -5.85 -6.51
C ALA A 95 17.26 -6.22 -7.30
N SER A 96 17.62 -7.51 -7.36
CA SER A 96 18.73 -8.01 -8.17
C SER A 96 18.44 -8.10 -9.67
N ASP A 97 17.22 -7.85 -10.13
CA ASP A 97 16.89 -7.80 -11.56
C ASP A 97 16.96 -6.34 -12.07
N PRO A 98 18.10 -5.92 -12.67
CA PRO A 98 18.29 -4.53 -13.07
C PRO A 98 17.43 -4.16 -14.28
N VAL A 99 16.98 -5.11 -15.10
CA VAL A 99 16.12 -4.82 -16.25
C VAL A 99 14.72 -4.50 -15.75
N ARG A 100 14.14 -5.37 -14.93
CA ARG A 100 12.81 -5.15 -14.34
C ARG A 100 12.77 -3.92 -13.45
N MET A 101 13.85 -3.65 -12.70
CA MET A 101 13.91 -2.46 -11.85
C MET A 101 13.90 -1.16 -12.66
N ARG A 102 14.56 -1.14 -13.83
CA ARG A 102 14.52 0.02 -14.74
C ARG A 102 13.14 0.20 -15.36
N GLU A 103 12.52 -0.88 -15.83
CA GLU A 103 11.15 -0.84 -16.37
C GLU A 103 10.15 -0.34 -15.31
N PHE A 104 10.29 -0.84 -14.07
CA PHE A 104 9.49 -0.37 -12.95
C PHE A 104 9.69 1.12 -12.67
N ALA A 105 10.94 1.59 -12.60
CA ALA A 105 11.21 3.01 -12.38
C ALA A 105 10.60 3.90 -13.47
N GLN A 106 10.66 3.47 -14.75
CA GLN A 106 10.03 4.19 -15.86
C GLN A 106 8.50 4.21 -15.74
N ALA A 107 7.89 3.07 -15.43
CA ALA A 107 6.44 2.97 -15.24
C ALA A 107 5.96 3.82 -14.04
N LEU A 108 6.67 3.77 -12.92
CA LEU A 108 6.38 4.57 -11.73
C LEU A 108 6.50 6.07 -12.04
N GLY A 109 7.54 6.49 -12.75
CA GLY A 109 7.70 7.88 -13.18
C GLY A 109 6.55 8.35 -14.07
N GLY A 110 6.11 7.52 -15.02
CA GLY A 110 4.94 7.80 -15.86
C GLY A 110 3.64 7.93 -15.04
N GLU A 111 3.41 7.04 -14.08
CA GLU A 111 2.23 7.06 -13.22
C GLU A 111 2.20 8.28 -12.29
N LEU A 112 3.35 8.64 -11.70
CA LEU A 112 3.47 9.85 -10.88
C LEU A 112 3.16 11.10 -11.69
N LYS A 113 3.67 11.18 -12.93
CA LYS A 113 3.36 12.30 -13.84
C LYS A 113 1.86 12.37 -14.16
N ARG A 114 1.25 11.24 -14.53
CA ARG A 114 -0.21 11.15 -14.80
C ARG A 114 -1.02 11.61 -13.60
N ARG A 115 -0.66 11.20 -12.38
CA ARG A 115 -1.34 11.64 -11.16
C ARG A 115 -1.16 13.12 -10.90
N ALA A 116 0.03 13.68 -11.11
CA ALA A 116 0.25 15.11 -10.97
C ALA A 116 -0.65 15.92 -11.93
N GLU A 117 -0.80 15.46 -13.17
CA GLU A 117 -1.71 16.07 -14.16
C GLU A 117 -3.19 15.97 -13.73
N LEU A 118 -3.61 14.86 -13.13
CA LEU A 118 -4.99 14.66 -12.66
C LEU A 118 -5.34 15.42 -11.37
N LEU A 119 -4.40 15.48 -10.43
CA LEU A 119 -4.58 16.19 -9.17
C LEU A 119 -4.55 17.71 -9.38
N GLY A 120 -3.78 18.18 -10.38
CA GLY A 120 -3.58 19.58 -10.64
C GLY A 120 -2.98 20.28 -9.42
N PRO A 121 -3.60 21.35 -8.88
CA PRO A 121 -3.10 22.04 -7.70
C PRO A 121 -3.47 21.38 -6.37
N LEU A 122 -4.26 20.29 -6.38
CA LEU A 122 -4.73 19.64 -5.16
C LEU A 122 -3.70 18.66 -4.62
N ASP A 123 -3.61 18.58 -3.29
CA ASP A 123 -2.99 17.42 -2.66
C ASP A 123 -3.94 16.21 -2.68
N PHE A 124 -3.39 15.06 -2.31
CA PHE A 124 -4.11 13.79 -2.31
C PHE A 124 -5.36 13.80 -1.42
N ALA A 125 -5.26 14.37 -0.22
CA ALA A 125 -6.36 14.41 0.75
C ALA A 125 -7.51 15.29 0.25
N ALA A 126 -7.19 16.49 -0.26
CA ALA A 126 -8.16 17.41 -0.83
C ALA A 126 -8.84 16.84 -2.08
N TRP A 127 -8.09 16.17 -2.95
CA TRP A 127 -8.66 15.50 -4.12
C TRP A 127 -9.61 14.37 -3.72
N HIS A 128 -9.22 13.54 -2.74
CA HIS A 128 -10.06 12.44 -2.25
C HIS A 128 -11.32 12.91 -1.52
N ALA A 129 -11.24 13.99 -0.72
CA ALA A 129 -12.41 14.59 -0.08
C ALA A 129 -13.44 15.03 -1.13
N ARG A 130 -12.99 15.77 -2.15
CA ARG A 130 -13.85 16.24 -3.25
C ARG A 130 -14.52 15.08 -4.01
N HIS A 131 -13.78 14.00 -4.30
CA HIS A 131 -14.31 12.87 -5.05
C HIS A 131 -15.17 11.92 -4.20
N ALA A 132 -14.94 11.86 -2.89
CA ALA A 132 -15.82 11.15 -1.96
C ALA A 132 -17.17 11.86 -1.84
N GLU A 133 -17.18 13.18 -1.75
CA GLU A 133 -18.40 14.00 -1.76
C GLU A 133 -19.21 13.83 -3.05
N ALA A 134 -18.53 13.83 -4.21
CA ALA A 134 -19.17 13.61 -5.50
C ALA A 134 -19.83 12.21 -5.58
N ALA A 135 -19.14 11.16 -5.14
CA ALA A 135 -19.67 9.80 -5.12
C ALA A 135 -20.89 9.66 -4.19
N GLN A 136 -20.86 10.29 -3.02
CA GLN A 136 -21.98 10.30 -2.06
C GLN A 136 -23.21 11.06 -2.60
N GLN A 137 -23.00 12.16 -3.32
CA GLN A 137 -24.09 12.89 -3.97
C GLN A 137 -24.74 12.08 -5.10
N GLU A 138 -23.94 11.30 -5.83
CA GLU A 138 -24.40 10.47 -6.93
C GLU A 138 -25.17 9.23 -6.43
N GLU A 139 -24.72 8.61 -5.35
CA GLU A 139 -25.46 7.58 -4.62
C GLU A 139 -26.77 8.12 -4.03
N SER A 140 -26.74 9.30 -3.41
CA SER A 140 -27.94 9.95 -2.86
C SER A 140 -28.97 10.27 -3.94
N ARG A 141 -28.54 10.74 -5.12
CA ARG A 141 -29.41 10.95 -6.29
C ARG A 141 -30.03 9.65 -6.80
N ARG A 142 -29.26 8.55 -6.81
CA ARG A 142 -29.78 7.22 -7.19
C ARG A 142 -30.83 6.71 -6.20
N VAL A 143 -30.63 6.91 -4.91
CA VAL A 143 -31.59 6.51 -3.86
C VAL A 143 -32.89 7.31 -3.95
N VAL A 144 -32.82 8.62 -4.19
CA VAL A 144 -34.02 9.47 -4.36
C VAL A 144 -34.78 9.15 -5.67
N GLY A 145 -34.08 8.70 -6.71
CA GLY A 145 -34.68 8.34 -8.00
C GLY A 145 -35.37 6.96 -8.07
N GLN A 146 -35.26 6.11 -7.04
CA GLN A 146 -35.74 4.71 -7.06
C GLN A 146 -37.04 4.43 -6.29
N ARG A 147 -37.91 5.42 -6.06
CA ARG A 147 -39.24 5.15 -5.48
C ARG A 147 -40.35 5.32 -6.53
N PRO A 148 -40.71 4.27 -7.29
CA PRO A 148 -42.02 4.20 -7.91
C PRO A 148 -43.10 3.90 -6.84
N PRO A 149 -44.37 4.28 -7.10
CA PRO A 149 -45.50 4.11 -6.17
C PRO A 149 -45.84 2.64 -5.90
#